data_AF-A0A2K8Z2A8-F1
#
_entry.id   AF-A0A2K8Z2A8-F1
#
_cell.length_a   1.000
_cell.length_b   1.000
_cell.length_c   1.000
_cell.angle_alpha   90.00
_cell.angle_beta   90.00
_cell.angle_gamma   90.00
#
_symmetry.space_group_name_H-M   'P 1'
#
loop_
_entity.id
_entity.type
_entity.pdbx_description
1 polymer ?
#
loop_
_entity_poly.entity_id
_entity_poly.type
_entity_poly.pdbx_seq_one_letter_code
_entity_poly.pdbx_strand_id
1 'polypeptide(L)'
;MPESKEDKPNPYMSQLSLFASPEMSVRSTDEGFGLAIDDEVNRLLAQQAPVAIGISGGKDSSACAWAVMAYLNRIGHRGPRVLVHADLGQIEWEDSARICQRVAHQLGIPLITVQRRQGGMIERWQQRWQSNVERYKNLSCVSLILPWSTPSMRFCTSELKTAIICQRLTELFPNQVIISVTGVRRTESKDRQRTPVQQPQPALLRKKKNTSGITWNPLVDWTLAQVWDAHKVGNLPIHQAYRHYGCSRVSCTFCIMSSQSDLRGALKALHNHAAYRQLIDLENASGFSFQGSTWLASLAPELLSAEQQMGHRQAKYRAQERTALQQRLPKRIRFTKGWPTEMIGLDDAKVLAMVRQHIAQLYGWADMPYTTAESIQRRYAELLRQKSLRKSKNPVAVEVGPARRSRNRRQKRHG
;
A
#
# COMPACT_ATOMS: atom_id res chain seq x y z
N MET A 1 25.11 33.83 -27.01
CA MET A 1 24.51 32.72 -27.79
C MET A 1 24.46 31.50 -26.88
N PRO A 2 23.33 31.19 -26.23
CA PRO A 2 23.25 30.05 -25.33
C PRO A 2 22.95 28.78 -26.13
N GLU A 3 23.71 27.72 -25.84
CA GLU A 3 23.68 26.41 -26.48
C GLU A 3 22.31 25.73 -26.37
N SER A 4 21.82 25.24 -27.50
CA SER A 4 20.64 24.39 -27.61
C SER A 4 20.88 23.03 -26.94
N LYS A 5 20.11 22.74 -25.89
CA LYS A 5 20.02 21.38 -25.34
C LYS A 5 19.29 20.50 -26.35
N GLU A 6 20.04 19.63 -27.01
CA GLU A 6 19.49 18.51 -27.78
C GLU A 6 18.66 17.61 -26.85
N ASP A 7 17.38 17.45 -27.17
CA ASP A 7 16.49 16.46 -26.58
C ASP A 7 17.00 15.06 -26.93
N LYS A 8 17.62 14.38 -25.97
CA LYS A 8 17.96 12.96 -26.12
C LYS A 8 16.66 12.16 -26.21
N PRO A 9 16.46 11.32 -27.25
CA PRO A 9 15.26 10.51 -27.39
C PRO A 9 15.14 9.51 -26.22
N ASN A 10 13.92 9.39 -25.68
CA ASN A 10 13.60 8.46 -24.60
C ASN A 10 13.71 7.01 -25.12
N PRO A 11 14.63 6.17 -24.59
CA PRO A 11 14.91 4.83 -25.10
C PRO A 11 13.76 3.82 -24.91
N TYR A 12 12.63 4.21 -24.30
CA TYR A 12 11.47 3.34 -24.06
C TYR A 12 10.23 3.69 -24.90
N MET A 13 10.24 4.82 -25.63
CA MET A 13 9.19 5.12 -26.62
C MET A 13 9.24 4.15 -27.82
N SER A 14 10.42 3.59 -28.11
CA SER A 14 10.64 2.60 -29.17
C SER A 14 10.08 1.20 -28.86
N GLN A 15 9.70 0.91 -27.61
CA GLN A 15 9.10 -0.39 -27.25
C GLN A 15 7.59 -0.47 -27.53
N LEU A 16 6.90 0.67 -27.65
CA LEU A 16 5.46 0.69 -27.98
C LEU A 16 5.20 0.53 -29.48
N SER A 17 6.17 0.91 -30.33
CA SER A 17 6.07 0.80 -31.80
C SER A 17 6.46 -0.57 -32.36
N LEU A 18 7.01 -1.47 -31.53
CA LEU A 18 7.47 -2.80 -31.95
C LEU A 18 6.38 -3.88 -31.90
N PHE A 19 5.17 -3.55 -31.43
CA PHE A 19 4.06 -4.48 -31.32
C PHE A 19 2.88 -4.00 -32.17
N ALA A 20 3.05 -4.05 -33.50
CA ALA A 20 1.90 -4.23 -34.37
C ALA A 20 1.27 -5.58 -34.00
N SER A 21 0.01 -5.54 -33.56
CA SER A 21 -0.74 -6.68 -33.04
C SER A 21 -0.60 -7.91 -33.94
N PRO A 22 -0.01 -9.03 -33.47
CA PRO A 22 -0.28 -10.31 -34.10
C PRO A 22 -1.76 -10.64 -33.82
N GLU A 23 -2.51 -10.99 -34.87
CA GLU A 23 -3.80 -11.64 -34.69
C GLU A 23 -3.58 -12.91 -33.85
N MET A 24 -4.00 -12.87 -32.58
CA MET A 24 -4.02 -14.03 -31.71
C MET A 24 -5.45 -14.41 -31.38
N SER A 25 -5.78 -15.66 -31.71
CA SER A 25 -7.01 -16.34 -31.32
C SER A 25 -6.99 -16.63 -29.82
N VAL A 26 -7.40 -15.65 -29.01
CA VAL A 26 -8.03 -15.99 -27.74
C VAL A 26 -9.24 -16.84 -28.13
N ARG A 27 -9.20 -18.15 -27.86
CA ARG A 27 -10.33 -19.04 -28.13
C ARG A 27 -11.56 -18.39 -27.50
N SER A 28 -12.47 -17.93 -28.35
CA SER A 28 -13.79 -17.45 -27.99
C SER A 28 -14.57 -18.65 -27.47
N THR A 29 -14.34 -19.03 -26.21
CA THR A 29 -15.28 -19.91 -25.52
C THR A 29 -16.45 -19.02 -25.14
N ASP A 30 -17.60 -19.26 -25.76
CA ASP A 30 -18.91 -18.64 -25.47
C ASP A 30 -19.37 -18.81 -24.00
N GLU A 31 -18.59 -19.46 -23.15
CA GLU A 31 -18.87 -19.61 -21.72
C GLU A 31 -18.47 -18.35 -20.94
N GLY A 32 -19.43 -17.44 -20.88
CA GLY A 32 -19.37 -16.18 -20.17
C GLY A 32 -19.17 -16.33 -18.67
N PHE A 33 -18.01 -15.91 -18.19
CA PHE A 33 -17.95 -15.30 -16.87
C PHE A 33 -18.31 -13.81 -17.03
N GLY A 34 -19.55 -13.45 -16.68
CA GLY A 34 -20.02 -12.07 -16.77
C GLY A 34 -19.10 -11.11 -16.03
N LEU A 35 -18.65 -10.05 -16.70
CA LEU A 35 -17.95 -8.94 -16.06
C LEU A 35 -18.98 -7.96 -15.51
N ALA A 36 -18.72 -7.40 -14.34
CA ALA A 36 -19.50 -6.30 -13.83
C ALA A 36 -19.15 -5.02 -14.59
N ILE A 37 -20.13 -4.44 -15.26
CA ILE A 37 -19.98 -3.27 -16.14
C ILE A 37 -21.19 -2.36 -15.90
N ASP A 38 -20.96 -1.05 -15.82
CA ASP A 38 -22.00 -0.02 -15.77
C ASP A 38 -21.91 0.90 -17.01
N ASP A 39 -22.87 1.82 -17.12
CA ASP A 39 -22.99 2.73 -18.28
C ASP A 39 -21.73 3.58 -18.48
N GLU A 40 -21.09 3.99 -17.38
CA GLU A 40 -19.88 4.81 -17.45
C GLU A 40 -18.68 4.02 -17.99
N VAL A 41 -18.49 2.77 -17.55
CA VAL A 41 -17.45 1.90 -18.12
C VAL A 41 -17.73 1.65 -19.61
N ASN A 42 -18.98 1.34 -19.99
CA ASN A 42 -19.36 1.12 -21.38
C ASN A 42 -19.08 2.35 -22.25
N ARG A 43 -19.46 3.53 -21.77
CA ARG A 43 -19.22 4.80 -22.46
C ARG A 43 -17.72 5.03 -22.71
N LEU A 44 -16.87 4.83 -21.70
CA LEU A 44 -15.42 5.02 -21.84
C LEU A 44 -14.78 3.98 -22.77
N LEU A 45 -15.22 2.72 -22.73
CA LEU A 45 -14.74 1.69 -23.64
C LEU A 45 -15.18 1.95 -25.09
N ALA A 46 -16.40 2.43 -25.31
CA ALA A 46 -16.86 2.84 -26.64
C ALA A 46 -16.01 4.00 -27.20
N GLN A 47 -15.56 4.90 -26.32
CA GLN A 47 -14.63 5.99 -26.63
C GLN A 47 -13.16 5.54 -26.80
N GLN A 48 -12.87 4.23 -26.75
CA GLN A 48 -11.52 3.67 -26.90
C GLN A 48 -10.53 4.19 -25.85
N ALA A 49 -11.02 4.45 -24.63
CA ALA A 49 -10.21 4.89 -23.51
C ALA A 49 -9.08 3.89 -23.19
N PRO A 50 -7.86 4.35 -22.85
CA PRO A 50 -6.79 3.46 -22.41
C PRO A 50 -7.20 2.59 -21.22
N VAL A 51 -6.98 1.28 -21.34
CA VAL A 51 -7.28 0.29 -20.29
C VAL A 51 -5.99 -0.21 -19.67
N ALA A 52 -5.76 0.14 -18.41
CA ALA A 52 -4.60 -0.27 -17.64
C ALA A 52 -4.98 -1.28 -16.56
N ILE A 53 -4.54 -2.53 -16.72
CA ILE A 53 -4.93 -3.64 -15.85
C ILE A 53 -3.85 -3.91 -14.81
N GLY A 54 -4.19 -3.74 -13.54
CA GLY A 54 -3.28 -4.05 -12.44
C GLY A 54 -3.02 -5.56 -12.32
N ILE A 55 -1.74 -5.96 -12.39
CA ILE A 55 -1.32 -7.36 -12.26
C ILE A 55 -0.29 -7.54 -11.14
N SER A 56 -0.41 -8.63 -10.38
CA SER A 56 0.42 -8.89 -9.20
C SER A 56 0.93 -10.32 -9.08
N GLY A 57 0.76 -11.14 -10.11
CA GLY A 57 1.02 -12.59 -10.07
C GLY A 57 0.02 -13.39 -9.24
N GLY A 58 -1.03 -12.76 -8.70
CA GLY A 58 -2.07 -13.43 -7.93
C GLY A 58 -3.17 -14.00 -8.83
N LYS A 59 -3.86 -15.05 -8.36
CA LYS A 59 -4.94 -15.70 -9.12
C LYS A 59 -6.01 -14.72 -9.61
N ASP A 60 -6.45 -13.82 -8.74
CA ASP A 60 -7.53 -12.87 -9.04
C ASP A 60 -7.08 -11.83 -10.08
N SER A 61 -5.83 -11.36 -10.04
CA SER A 61 -5.32 -10.39 -11.01
C SER A 61 -5.02 -11.01 -12.38
N SER A 62 -4.52 -12.25 -12.43
CA SER A 62 -4.36 -12.98 -13.69
C SER A 62 -5.71 -13.30 -14.35
N ALA A 63 -6.70 -13.76 -13.59
CA ALA A 63 -8.06 -14.00 -14.09
C ALA A 63 -8.71 -12.70 -14.59
N CYS A 64 -8.49 -11.59 -13.87
CA CYS A 64 -8.98 -10.27 -14.26
C CYS A 64 -8.39 -9.83 -15.60
N ALA A 65 -7.08 -9.97 -15.79
CA ALA A 65 -6.41 -9.62 -17.03
C ALA A 65 -6.94 -10.43 -18.21
N TRP A 66 -7.08 -11.75 -18.04
CA TRP A 66 -7.60 -12.64 -19.05
C TRP A 66 -9.05 -12.29 -19.44
N ALA A 67 -9.94 -12.17 -18.46
CA ALA A 67 -11.36 -11.93 -18.72
C ALA A 67 -11.63 -10.56 -19.34
N VAL A 68 -10.91 -9.52 -18.88
CA VAL A 68 -11.00 -8.17 -19.46
C VAL A 68 -10.47 -8.18 -20.89
N MET A 69 -9.34 -8.83 -21.17
CA MET A 69 -8.82 -8.91 -22.54
C MET A 69 -9.78 -9.62 -23.49
N ALA A 70 -10.39 -10.74 -23.06
CA ALA A 70 -11.42 -11.42 -23.83
C ALA A 70 -12.63 -10.49 -24.11
N TYR A 71 -13.08 -9.75 -23.10
CA TYR A 71 -14.16 -8.79 -23.25
C TYR A 71 -13.82 -7.66 -24.23
N LEU A 72 -12.65 -7.04 -24.09
CA LEU A 72 -12.18 -5.96 -24.96
C LEU A 72 -12.09 -6.42 -26.43
N ASN A 73 -11.65 -7.66 -26.68
CA ASN A 73 -11.66 -8.24 -28.02
C ASN A 73 -13.08 -8.40 -28.56
N ARG A 74 -13.99 -8.95 -27.74
CA ARG A 74 -15.39 -9.20 -28.13
C ARG A 74 -16.12 -7.91 -28.52
N ILE A 75 -15.86 -6.79 -27.83
CA ILE A 75 -16.48 -5.50 -28.15
C ILE A 75 -15.71 -4.70 -29.22
N GLY A 76 -14.63 -5.25 -29.79
CA GLY A 76 -13.82 -4.58 -30.80
C GLY A 76 -13.07 -3.34 -30.30
N HIS A 77 -12.70 -3.28 -29.01
CA HIS A 77 -11.96 -2.16 -28.44
C HIS A 77 -10.55 -2.04 -29.07
N ARG A 78 -10.23 -0.91 -29.71
CA ARG A 78 -8.94 -0.60 -30.34
C ARG A 78 -8.07 0.35 -29.53
N GLY A 79 -8.57 0.89 -28.42
CA GLY A 79 -7.79 1.76 -27.53
C GLY A 79 -6.58 1.05 -26.89
N PRO A 80 -5.61 1.80 -26.32
CA PRO A 80 -4.42 1.23 -25.70
C PRO A 80 -4.76 0.26 -24.56
N ARG A 81 -4.00 -0.82 -24.45
CA ARG A 81 -4.17 -1.85 -23.42
C ARG A 81 -2.81 -2.16 -22.80
N VAL A 82 -2.72 -2.09 -21.49
CA VAL A 82 -1.46 -2.35 -20.78
C VAL A 82 -1.71 -3.14 -19.51
N LEU A 83 -0.81 -4.07 -19.19
CA LEU A 83 -0.69 -4.58 -17.84
C LEU A 83 0.23 -3.67 -17.04
N VAL A 84 -0.09 -3.46 -15.76
CA VAL A 84 0.77 -2.69 -14.86
C VAL A 84 1.04 -3.47 -13.59
N HIS A 85 2.31 -3.75 -13.34
CA HIS A 85 2.80 -4.35 -12.11
C HIS A 85 3.52 -3.29 -11.26
N ALA A 86 3.30 -3.33 -9.95
CA ALA A 86 4.00 -2.49 -9.00
C ALA A 86 4.90 -3.37 -8.13
N ASP A 87 6.20 -3.24 -8.36
CA ASP A 87 7.25 -3.97 -7.69
C ASP A 87 7.50 -3.36 -6.30
N LEU A 88 7.34 -4.19 -5.26
CA LEU A 88 7.55 -3.79 -3.86
C LEU A 88 8.97 -4.09 -3.35
N GLY A 89 9.88 -4.47 -4.23
CA GLY A 89 11.27 -4.81 -3.93
C GLY A 89 11.38 -6.19 -3.29
N GLN A 90 12.30 -6.32 -2.33
CA GLN A 90 12.68 -7.61 -1.74
C GLN A 90 11.54 -8.37 -1.04
N ILE A 91 10.42 -7.72 -0.75
CA ILE A 91 9.25 -8.36 -0.13
C ILE A 91 8.33 -9.07 -1.15
N GLU A 92 8.57 -8.93 -2.45
CA GLU A 92 7.83 -9.66 -3.47
C GLU A 92 8.22 -11.15 -3.47
N TRP A 93 7.30 -12.00 -3.92
CA TRP A 93 7.65 -13.38 -4.20
C TRP A 93 8.55 -13.43 -5.44
N GLU A 94 9.52 -14.34 -5.44
CA GLU A 94 10.42 -14.54 -6.59
C GLU A 94 9.65 -14.81 -7.90
N ASP A 95 8.52 -15.51 -7.81
CA ASP A 95 7.70 -15.90 -8.96
C ASP A 95 6.70 -14.80 -9.39
N SER A 96 6.47 -13.76 -8.59
CA SER A 96 5.49 -12.69 -8.89
C SER A 96 5.75 -12.06 -10.26
N ALA A 97 6.99 -11.61 -10.49
CA ALA A 97 7.39 -10.93 -11.72
C ALA A 97 7.29 -11.88 -12.94
N ARG A 98 7.73 -13.13 -12.77
CA ARG A 98 7.68 -14.15 -13.82
C ARG A 98 6.24 -14.46 -14.23
N ILE A 99 5.33 -14.62 -13.27
CA ILE A 99 3.90 -14.85 -13.57
C ILE A 99 3.31 -13.64 -14.31
N CYS A 100 3.59 -12.41 -13.87
CA CYS A 100 3.14 -11.20 -14.57
C CYS A 100 3.62 -11.18 -16.04
N GLN A 101 4.89 -11.51 -16.29
CA GLN A 101 5.47 -11.57 -17.63
C GLN A 101 4.82 -12.67 -18.48
N ARG A 102 4.61 -13.87 -17.93
CA ARG A 102 3.97 -14.98 -18.65
C ARG A 102 2.54 -14.64 -19.04
N VAL A 103 1.77 -14.02 -18.14
CA VAL A 103 0.41 -13.56 -18.46
C VAL A 103 0.45 -12.48 -19.54
N ALA A 104 1.38 -11.53 -19.47
CA ALA A 104 1.54 -10.48 -20.50
C ALA A 104 1.82 -11.08 -21.88
N HIS A 105 2.78 -12.00 -21.95
CA HIS A 105 3.13 -12.72 -23.18
C HIS A 105 1.93 -13.49 -23.74
N GLN A 106 1.21 -14.22 -22.88
CA GLN A 106 0.04 -15.00 -23.28
C GLN A 106 -1.11 -14.12 -23.79
N LEU A 107 -1.29 -12.92 -23.24
CA LEU A 107 -2.33 -11.98 -23.64
C LEU A 107 -1.92 -11.07 -24.80
N GLY A 108 -0.65 -11.10 -25.21
CA GLY A 108 -0.12 -10.28 -26.30
C GLY A 108 -0.16 -8.76 -26.02
N ILE A 109 -0.07 -8.34 -24.76
CA ILE A 109 -0.09 -6.91 -24.38
C ILE A 109 1.12 -6.52 -23.52
N PRO A 110 1.58 -5.26 -23.60
CA PRO A 110 2.77 -4.81 -22.88
C PRO A 110 2.57 -4.84 -21.36
N LEU A 111 3.64 -5.23 -20.65
CA LEU A 111 3.74 -5.15 -19.19
C LEU A 111 4.60 -3.96 -18.78
N ILE A 112 4.00 -3.04 -18.04
CA ILE A 112 4.69 -1.92 -17.41
C ILE A 112 4.97 -2.29 -15.96
N THR A 113 6.24 -2.33 -15.58
CA THR A 113 6.63 -2.47 -14.17
C THR A 113 7.02 -1.10 -13.61
N VAL A 114 6.42 -0.73 -12.49
CA VAL A 114 6.76 0.50 -11.76
C VAL A 114 7.32 0.17 -10.38
N GLN A 115 8.28 0.96 -9.94
CA GLN A 115 8.87 0.85 -8.62
C GLN A 115 9.04 2.23 -7.99
N ARG A 116 8.89 2.31 -6.67
CA ARG A 116 9.15 3.54 -5.93
C ARG A 116 10.66 3.81 -5.88
N ARG A 117 11.07 5.03 -6.24
CA ARG A 117 12.49 5.43 -6.30
C ARG A 117 13.24 5.30 -4.97
N GLN A 118 12.58 5.53 -3.83
CA GLN A 118 13.21 5.45 -2.51
C GLN A 118 13.15 4.04 -1.91
N GLY A 119 13.16 3.01 -2.74
CA GLY A 119 13.11 1.61 -2.33
C GLY A 119 11.69 1.05 -2.13
N GLY A 120 11.67 -0.24 -1.85
CA GLY A 120 10.49 -1.07 -1.69
C GLY A 120 9.79 -0.91 -0.34
N MET A 121 9.02 -1.93 0.02
CA MET A 121 8.16 -1.87 1.20
C MET A 121 8.96 -1.93 2.51
N ILE A 122 10.06 -2.68 2.53
CA ILE A 122 10.90 -2.83 3.73
C ILE A 122 11.58 -1.50 4.05
N GLU A 123 12.20 -0.87 3.06
CA GLU A 123 12.84 0.44 3.17
C GLU A 123 11.82 1.51 3.58
N ARG A 124 10.59 1.43 3.07
CA ARG A 124 9.52 2.35 3.46
C ARG A 124 9.15 2.22 4.94
N TRP A 125 9.17 1.01 5.52
CA TRP A 125 8.94 0.79 6.95
C TRP A 125 10.15 1.21 7.80
N GLN A 126 11.37 0.93 7.35
CA GLN A 126 12.60 1.38 8.01
C GLN A 126 12.69 2.91 8.05
N GLN A 127 12.44 3.59 6.91
CA GLN A 127 12.39 5.05 6.83
C GLN A 127 11.31 5.63 7.76
N ARG A 128 10.16 4.96 7.87
CA ARG A 128 9.10 5.36 8.80
C ARG A 128 9.54 5.26 10.24
N TRP A 129 10.24 4.18 10.61
CA TRP A 129 10.77 4.02 11.95
C TRP A 129 11.71 5.17 12.30
N GLN A 130 12.72 5.40 11.46
CA GLN A 130 13.68 6.49 11.64
C GLN A 130 12.99 7.84 11.79
N SER A 131 12.04 8.15 10.89
CA SER A 131 11.27 9.40 10.93
C SER A 131 10.44 9.53 12.22
N ASN A 132 9.88 8.42 12.73
CA ASN A 132 9.09 8.44 13.97
C ASN A 132 9.97 8.59 15.21
N VAL A 133 11.17 8.00 15.21
CA VAL A 133 12.17 8.22 16.27
C VAL A 133 12.56 9.70 16.29
N GLU A 134 12.88 10.30 15.13
CA GLU A 134 13.23 11.71 15.05
C GLU A 134 12.09 12.63 15.49
N ARG A 135 10.86 12.34 15.09
CA ARG A 135 9.68 13.10 15.57
C ARG A 135 9.49 12.98 17.07
N TYR A 136 9.74 11.81 17.64
CA TYR A 136 9.64 11.59 19.07
C TYR A 136 10.76 12.34 19.82
N LYS A 137 12.01 12.22 19.37
CA LYS A 137 13.16 12.98 19.89
C LYS A 137 12.85 14.48 19.88
N ASN A 138 12.42 15.03 18.75
CA ASN A 138 12.10 16.45 18.59
C ASN A 138 10.79 16.94 19.24
N LEU A 139 10.13 16.06 20.02
CA LEU A 139 8.84 16.31 20.67
C LEU A 139 7.76 16.81 19.69
N SER A 140 7.83 16.36 18.44
CA SER A 140 6.78 16.55 17.41
C SER A 140 5.69 15.48 17.48
N CYS A 141 5.83 14.53 18.41
CA CYS A 141 4.79 13.67 18.93
C CYS A 141 5.15 13.24 20.36
N VAL A 142 4.13 12.92 21.17
CA VAL A 142 4.30 12.53 22.58
C VAL A 142 4.47 11.02 22.77
N SER A 143 4.33 10.23 21.71
CA SER A 143 4.43 8.77 21.73
C SER A 143 5.21 8.29 20.52
N LEU A 144 5.96 7.20 20.69
CA LEU A 144 6.54 6.45 19.58
C LEU A 144 5.43 5.78 18.77
N ILE A 145 5.62 5.79 17.46
CA ILE A 145 4.63 5.34 16.49
C ILE A 145 5.21 4.15 15.73
N LEU A 146 4.41 3.09 15.60
CA LEU A 146 4.81 1.88 14.91
C LEU A 146 5.30 2.13 13.47
N PRO A 147 6.25 1.33 12.98
CA PRO A 147 6.76 1.43 11.61
C PRO A 147 5.89 0.71 10.59
N TRP A 148 5.10 -0.27 11.01
CA TRP A 148 4.35 -1.15 10.11
C TRP A 148 3.17 -0.47 9.43
N SER A 149 2.78 -1.03 8.29
CA SER A 149 1.47 -0.78 7.73
C SER A 149 0.40 -1.38 8.62
N THR A 150 -0.79 -0.79 8.58
CA THR A 150 -1.99 -1.31 9.25
C THR A 150 -3.12 -1.41 8.25
N PRO A 151 -4.23 -2.10 8.55
CA PRO A 151 -5.39 -2.14 7.66
C PRO A 151 -5.89 -0.74 7.26
N SER A 152 -5.77 0.25 8.17
CA SER A 152 -6.12 1.66 7.90
C SER A 152 -4.98 2.47 7.26
N MET A 153 -3.72 2.02 7.34
CA MET A 153 -2.54 2.66 6.74
C MET A 153 -1.78 1.68 5.84
N ARG A 154 -2.35 1.42 4.65
CA ARG A 154 -1.77 0.51 3.65
C ARG A 154 -0.84 1.26 2.70
N PHE A 155 0.38 1.56 3.16
CA PHE A 155 1.41 2.24 2.35
C PHE A 155 1.69 1.50 1.04
N CYS A 156 1.69 0.15 1.08
CA CYS A 156 1.82 -0.67 -0.12
C CYS A 156 0.75 -0.37 -1.17
N THR A 157 -0.48 -0.07 -0.77
CA THR A 157 -1.57 0.27 -1.69
C THR A 157 -1.49 1.73 -2.12
N SER A 158 -1.49 2.68 -1.18
CA SER A 158 -1.63 4.10 -1.52
C SER A 158 -0.37 4.68 -2.17
N GLU A 159 0.81 4.36 -1.63
CA GLU A 159 2.08 4.99 -2.01
C GLU A 159 2.81 4.16 -3.07
N LEU A 160 2.98 2.85 -2.82
CA LEU A 160 3.81 1.98 -3.68
C LEU A 160 3.03 1.31 -4.82
N LYS A 161 1.70 1.42 -4.87
CA LYS A 161 0.89 0.92 -5.99
C LYS A 161 0.15 2.05 -6.66
N THR A 162 -0.91 2.56 -6.04
CA THR A 162 -1.82 3.53 -6.67
C THR A 162 -1.09 4.78 -7.14
N ALA A 163 -0.30 5.43 -6.28
CA ALA A 163 0.36 6.69 -6.64
C ALA A 163 1.34 6.54 -7.82
N ILE A 164 2.22 5.54 -7.78
CA ILE A 164 3.24 5.34 -8.82
C ILE A 164 2.65 4.78 -10.13
N ILE A 165 1.65 3.89 -10.05
CA ILE A 165 0.93 3.39 -11.22
C ILE A 165 0.22 4.56 -11.90
N CYS A 166 -0.57 5.34 -11.15
CA CYS A 166 -1.32 6.44 -11.74
C CYS A 166 -0.38 7.51 -12.30
N GLN A 167 0.73 7.83 -11.62
CA GLN A 167 1.75 8.70 -12.17
C GLN A 167 2.22 8.21 -13.54
N ARG A 168 2.64 6.95 -13.64
CA ARG A 168 3.14 6.38 -14.90
C ARG A 168 2.07 6.39 -15.99
N LEU A 169 0.83 6.06 -15.66
CA LEU A 169 -0.29 6.09 -16.60
C LEU A 169 -0.57 7.50 -17.14
N THR A 170 -0.52 8.53 -16.27
CA THR A 170 -0.73 9.92 -16.72
C THR A 170 0.41 10.47 -17.59
N GLU A 171 1.60 9.85 -17.51
CA GLU A 171 2.73 10.15 -18.40
C GLU A 171 2.59 9.45 -19.76
N LEU A 172 2.04 8.22 -19.77
CA LEU A 172 1.85 7.42 -20.98
C LEU A 172 0.65 7.86 -21.83
N PHE A 173 -0.42 8.32 -21.18
CA PHE A 173 -1.67 8.66 -21.85
C PHE A 173 -2.08 10.11 -21.56
N PRO A 174 -1.29 11.11 -21.98
CA PRO A 174 -1.68 12.51 -21.82
C PRO A 174 -2.96 12.81 -22.62
N ASN A 175 -3.79 13.75 -22.12
CA ASN A 175 -5.06 14.16 -22.72
C ASN A 175 -6.14 13.07 -22.82
N GLN A 176 -6.01 11.98 -22.05
CA GLN A 176 -6.94 10.84 -22.09
C GLN A 176 -7.67 10.65 -20.76
N VAL A 177 -8.86 10.03 -20.83
CA VAL A 177 -9.56 9.46 -19.67
C VAL A 177 -9.15 8.00 -19.55
N ILE A 178 -8.55 7.61 -18.43
CA ILE A 178 -7.92 6.29 -18.28
C ILE A 178 -8.80 5.37 -17.42
N ILE A 179 -8.99 4.13 -17.86
CA ILE A 179 -9.65 3.08 -17.07
C ILE A 179 -8.57 2.27 -16.35
N SER A 180 -8.49 2.38 -15.02
CA SER A 180 -7.61 1.57 -14.19
C SER A 180 -8.37 0.35 -13.65
N VAL A 181 -7.97 -0.84 -14.04
CA VAL A 181 -8.68 -2.08 -13.70
C VAL A 181 -8.06 -2.77 -12.50
N THR A 182 -8.89 -3.26 -11.58
CA THR A 182 -8.44 -4.09 -10.45
C THR A 182 -9.28 -5.36 -10.27
N GLY A 183 -8.62 -6.47 -9.94
CA GLY A 183 -9.26 -7.78 -9.73
C GLY A 183 -9.90 -7.97 -8.36
N VAL A 184 -10.53 -6.95 -7.79
CA VAL A 184 -11.19 -7.02 -6.47
C VAL A 184 -12.55 -7.72 -6.58
N ARG A 185 -12.86 -8.59 -5.61
CA ARG A 185 -14.17 -9.26 -5.47
C ARG A 185 -14.86 -8.92 -4.16
N ARG A 186 -16.20 -8.81 -4.16
CA ARG A 186 -17.02 -8.56 -2.94
C ARG A 186 -16.92 -9.66 -1.91
N THR A 187 -16.71 -10.88 -2.37
CA THR A 187 -16.64 -12.08 -1.52
C THR A 187 -15.28 -12.29 -0.84
N GLU A 188 -14.27 -11.43 -1.12
CA GLU A 188 -12.94 -11.55 -0.49
C GLU A 188 -12.93 -11.15 0.99
N SER A 189 -13.74 -10.17 1.41
CA SER A 189 -13.82 -9.74 2.81
C SER A 189 -15.08 -8.94 3.10
N LYS A 190 -15.44 -8.82 4.39
CA LYS A 190 -16.57 -7.98 4.85
C LYS A 190 -16.45 -6.53 4.35
N ASP A 191 -15.25 -5.95 4.37
CA ASP A 191 -15.01 -4.59 3.92
C ASP A 191 -15.24 -4.40 2.42
N ARG A 192 -15.06 -5.45 1.62
CA ARG A 192 -15.22 -5.43 0.16
C ARG A 192 -16.63 -5.70 -0.32
N GLN A 193 -17.55 -6.13 0.54
CA GLN A 193 -18.94 -6.44 0.16
C GLN A 193 -19.66 -5.30 -0.54
N ARG A 194 -19.24 -4.04 -0.28
CA ARG A 194 -19.83 -2.83 -0.87
C ARG A 194 -18.96 -2.20 -1.96
N THR A 195 -17.97 -2.91 -2.47
CA THR A 195 -17.14 -2.42 -3.58
C THR A 195 -18.05 -2.15 -4.79
N PRO A 196 -18.05 -0.94 -5.37
CA PRO A 196 -18.84 -0.63 -6.54
C PRO A 196 -18.20 -1.21 -7.81
N VAL A 197 -18.98 -1.29 -8.90
CA VAL A 197 -18.48 -1.71 -10.22
C VAL A 197 -17.35 -0.79 -10.68
N GLN A 198 -17.54 0.51 -10.52
CA GLN A 198 -16.47 1.50 -10.69
C GLN A 198 -16.54 2.60 -9.64
N GLN A 199 -15.45 3.36 -9.55
CA GLN A 199 -15.37 4.57 -8.73
C GLN A 199 -14.37 5.55 -9.36
N PRO A 200 -14.48 6.87 -9.10
CA PRO A 200 -13.47 7.83 -9.53
C PRO A 200 -12.07 7.44 -9.05
N GLN A 201 -11.04 7.72 -9.85
CA GLN A 201 -9.63 7.56 -9.48
C GLN A 201 -8.94 8.93 -9.44
N PRO A 202 -8.98 9.64 -8.30
CA PRO A 202 -8.40 10.98 -8.18
C PRO A 202 -6.91 11.05 -8.48
N ALA A 203 -6.17 9.95 -8.31
CA ALA A 203 -4.73 9.91 -8.60
C ALA A 203 -4.41 10.01 -10.10
N LEU A 204 -5.40 9.75 -10.99
CA LEU A 204 -5.29 9.95 -12.44
C LEU A 204 -5.63 11.38 -12.87
N LEU A 205 -6.17 12.23 -11.99
CA LEU A 205 -6.46 13.62 -12.31
C LEU A 205 -5.18 14.46 -12.29
N ARG A 206 -4.63 14.81 -13.46
CA ARG A 206 -3.46 15.70 -13.57
C ARG A 206 -3.74 16.84 -14.55
N LYS A 207 -4.02 18.03 -14.02
CA LYS A 207 -4.30 19.25 -14.81
C LYS A 207 -3.26 19.52 -15.90
N LYS A 208 -1.96 19.47 -15.55
CA LYS A 208 -0.86 19.73 -16.50
C LYS A 208 -0.78 18.73 -17.65
N LYS A 209 -1.34 17.53 -17.49
CA LYS A 209 -1.36 16.46 -18.50
C LYS A 209 -2.76 16.26 -19.09
N ASN A 210 -3.73 17.07 -18.65
CA ASN A 210 -5.16 16.96 -18.97
C ASN A 210 -5.69 15.50 -18.89
N THR A 211 -5.32 14.78 -17.83
CA THR A 211 -5.76 13.39 -17.60
C THR A 211 -6.79 13.31 -16.50
N SER A 212 -7.63 12.29 -16.58
CA SER A 212 -8.57 11.87 -15.54
C SER A 212 -8.80 10.35 -15.64
N GLY A 213 -9.64 9.77 -14.78
CA GLY A 213 -9.94 8.35 -14.91
C GLY A 213 -10.77 7.76 -13.78
N ILE A 214 -11.13 6.50 -13.98
CA ILE A 214 -11.90 5.67 -13.04
C ILE A 214 -11.11 4.43 -12.64
N THR A 215 -11.47 3.84 -11.51
CA THR A 215 -11.14 2.46 -11.18
C THR A 215 -12.31 1.57 -11.57
N TRP A 216 -12.08 0.54 -12.40
CA TRP A 216 -13.07 -0.47 -12.77
C TRP A 216 -12.76 -1.81 -12.08
N ASN A 217 -13.77 -2.42 -11.46
CA ASN A 217 -13.71 -3.69 -10.74
C ASN A 217 -14.54 -4.78 -11.48
N PRO A 218 -14.04 -5.32 -12.60
CA PRO A 218 -14.80 -6.22 -13.46
C PRO A 218 -15.17 -7.54 -12.78
N LEU A 219 -14.33 -8.03 -11.86
CA LEU A 219 -14.53 -9.28 -11.14
C LEU A 219 -15.35 -9.11 -9.86
N VAL A 220 -15.95 -7.94 -9.62
CA VAL A 220 -16.52 -7.60 -8.30
C VAL A 220 -17.57 -8.61 -7.80
N ASP A 221 -18.27 -9.27 -8.72
CA ASP A 221 -19.29 -10.30 -8.45
C ASP A 221 -18.82 -11.74 -8.66
N TRP A 222 -17.54 -11.96 -8.99
CA TRP A 222 -17.01 -13.30 -9.15
C TRP A 222 -16.83 -14.03 -7.82
N THR A 223 -17.17 -15.31 -7.84
CA THR A 223 -16.83 -16.28 -6.81
C THR A 223 -15.37 -16.72 -6.94
N LEU A 224 -14.84 -17.39 -5.90
CA LEU A 224 -13.52 -17.99 -5.97
C LEU A 224 -13.47 -19.14 -6.99
N ALA A 225 -14.56 -19.90 -7.16
CA ALA A 225 -14.64 -20.98 -8.14
C ALA A 225 -14.45 -20.44 -9.57
N GLN A 226 -15.18 -19.38 -9.93
CA GLN A 226 -15.06 -18.73 -11.23
C GLN A 226 -13.63 -18.21 -11.50
N VAL A 227 -12.92 -17.71 -10.48
CA VAL A 227 -11.51 -17.34 -10.63
C VAL A 227 -10.66 -18.54 -11.00
N TRP A 228 -10.85 -19.69 -10.35
CA TRP A 228 -10.09 -20.90 -10.68
C TRP A 228 -10.48 -21.49 -12.03
N ASP A 229 -11.75 -21.44 -12.40
CA ASP A 229 -12.21 -21.90 -13.70
C ASP A 229 -11.64 -21.03 -14.82
N ALA A 230 -11.52 -19.71 -14.63
CA ALA A 230 -10.79 -18.84 -15.56
C ALA A 230 -9.30 -19.23 -15.70
N HIS A 231 -8.65 -19.71 -14.64
CA HIS A 231 -7.28 -20.25 -14.75
C HIS A 231 -7.22 -21.54 -15.56
N LYS A 232 -8.21 -22.44 -15.40
CA LYS A 232 -8.28 -23.68 -16.18
C LYS A 232 -8.56 -23.41 -17.65
N VAL A 233 -9.64 -22.67 -17.94
CA VAL A 233 -10.08 -22.34 -19.30
C VAL A 233 -9.03 -21.51 -20.03
N GLY A 234 -8.50 -20.49 -19.35
CA GLY A 234 -7.46 -19.64 -19.89
C GLY A 234 -6.06 -20.26 -19.89
N ASN A 235 -5.87 -21.48 -19.36
CA ASN A 235 -4.57 -22.10 -19.12
C ASN A 235 -3.55 -21.12 -18.50
N LEU A 236 -4.00 -20.36 -17.49
CA LEU A 236 -3.21 -19.29 -16.90
C LEU A 236 -2.15 -19.87 -15.96
N PRO A 237 -0.95 -19.26 -15.90
CA PRO A 237 0.09 -19.73 -15.00
C PRO A 237 -0.32 -19.47 -13.53
N ILE A 238 -0.23 -20.52 -12.71
CA ILE A 238 -0.52 -20.46 -11.28
C ILE A 238 0.77 -20.27 -10.49
N HIS A 239 0.79 -19.23 -9.66
CA HIS A 239 1.93 -18.84 -8.83
C HIS A 239 2.33 -19.92 -7.81
N GLN A 240 3.64 -20.08 -7.60
CA GLN A 240 4.22 -21.12 -6.73
C GLN A 240 3.70 -21.12 -5.28
N ALA A 241 3.38 -19.94 -4.73
CA ALA A 241 2.81 -19.79 -3.38
C ALA A 241 1.55 -20.64 -3.15
N TYR A 242 0.69 -20.77 -4.16
CA TYR A 242 -0.51 -21.60 -4.05
C TYR A 242 -0.15 -23.09 -4.06
N ARG A 243 0.72 -23.50 -4.99
CA ARG A 243 0.98 -24.93 -5.29
C ARG A 243 1.97 -25.58 -4.33
N HIS A 244 3.01 -24.86 -3.94
CA HIS A 244 4.14 -25.43 -3.18
C HIS A 244 4.13 -25.02 -1.71
N TYR A 245 3.53 -23.86 -1.40
CA TYR A 245 3.60 -23.28 -0.06
C TYR A 245 2.24 -23.21 0.65
N GLY A 246 1.15 -23.64 -0.02
CA GLY A 246 -0.19 -23.73 0.56
C GLY A 246 -0.81 -22.38 0.92
N CYS A 247 -0.33 -21.29 0.33
CA CYS A 247 -0.88 -19.96 0.58
C CYS A 247 -2.28 -19.85 -0.05
N SER A 248 -3.23 -19.30 0.68
CA SER A 248 -4.59 -18.99 0.21
C SER A 248 -4.65 -17.73 -0.67
N ARG A 249 -3.63 -16.88 -0.57
CA ARG A 249 -3.49 -15.60 -1.28
C ARG A 249 -2.04 -15.30 -1.64
N VAL A 250 -1.86 -14.57 -2.73
CA VAL A 250 -0.58 -13.98 -3.13
C VAL A 250 -0.66 -12.47 -2.99
N SER A 251 0.25 -11.95 -2.19
CA SER A 251 0.53 -10.52 -1.97
C SER A 251 2.05 -10.42 -1.82
N CYS A 252 2.62 -9.42 -1.15
CA CYS A 252 4.00 -9.55 -0.68
C CYS A 252 4.14 -10.78 0.27
N THR A 253 5.35 -11.32 0.35
CA THR A 253 5.69 -12.56 1.08
C THR A 253 5.27 -12.49 2.55
N PHE A 254 5.56 -11.35 3.19
CA PHE A 254 5.09 -11.02 4.54
C PHE A 254 4.08 -9.87 4.49
N CYS A 255 2.85 -10.17 4.07
CA CYS A 255 1.78 -9.16 4.06
C CYS A 255 1.21 -8.95 5.46
N ILE A 256 1.00 -7.70 5.87
CA ILE A 256 0.32 -7.33 7.13
C ILE A 256 -1.15 -7.81 7.21
N MET A 257 -1.69 -8.33 6.11
CA MET A 257 -3.05 -8.89 6.04
C MET A 257 -3.05 -10.42 5.79
N SER A 258 -1.89 -11.07 5.76
CA SER A 258 -1.79 -12.52 5.62
C SER A 258 -2.23 -13.22 6.90
N SER A 259 -2.87 -14.38 6.76
CA SER A 259 -3.10 -15.27 7.90
C SER A 259 -1.77 -15.83 8.42
N GLN A 260 -1.75 -16.34 9.64
CA GLN A 260 -0.57 -17.05 10.14
C GLN A 260 -0.20 -18.27 9.27
N SER A 261 -1.19 -18.95 8.69
CA SER A 261 -0.95 -20.07 7.76
C SER A 261 -0.22 -19.61 6.51
N ASP A 262 -0.65 -18.49 5.91
CA ASP A 262 0.03 -17.94 4.72
C ASP A 262 1.45 -17.45 5.05
N LEU A 263 1.65 -16.84 6.22
CA LEU A 263 2.99 -16.42 6.67
C LEU A 263 3.92 -17.62 6.88
N ARG A 264 3.43 -18.70 7.50
CA ARG A 264 4.19 -19.96 7.61
C ARG A 264 4.46 -20.59 6.24
N GLY A 265 3.50 -20.52 5.32
CA GLY A 265 3.71 -20.91 3.92
C GLY A 265 4.86 -20.12 3.29
N ALA A 266 4.86 -18.80 3.42
CA ALA A 266 5.94 -17.95 2.92
C ALA A 266 7.32 -18.28 3.52
N LEU A 267 7.38 -18.66 4.80
CA LEU A 267 8.62 -19.05 5.48
C LEU A 267 9.24 -20.35 4.95
N LYS A 268 8.46 -21.22 4.32
CA LYS A 268 8.98 -22.44 3.69
C LYS A 268 9.83 -22.15 2.44
N ALA A 269 9.69 -20.97 1.86
CA ALA A 269 10.42 -20.59 0.65
C ALA A 269 11.74 -19.90 0.99
N LEU A 270 12.87 -20.50 0.59
CA LEU A 270 14.22 -20.01 0.93
C LEU A 270 14.47 -18.56 0.49
N HIS A 271 13.97 -18.15 -0.69
CA HIS A 271 14.14 -16.78 -1.20
C HIS A 271 13.49 -15.72 -0.30
N ASN A 272 12.52 -16.10 0.54
CA ASN A 272 11.86 -15.17 1.46
C ASN A 272 12.67 -14.90 2.72
N HIS A 273 13.69 -15.71 3.03
CA HIS A 273 14.40 -15.65 4.31
C HIS A 273 15.18 -14.35 4.50
N ALA A 274 15.72 -13.77 3.42
CA ALA A 274 16.43 -12.49 3.52
C ALA A 274 15.48 -11.35 3.90
N ALA A 275 14.31 -11.27 3.24
CA ALA A 275 13.26 -10.31 3.61
C ALA A 275 12.75 -10.55 5.03
N TYR A 276 12.55 -11.81 5.43
CA TYR A 276 12.14 -12.18 6.79
C TYR A 276 13.09 -11.61 7.85
N ARG A 277 14.40 -11.85 7.69
CA ARG A 277 15.42 -11.38 8.64
C ARG A 277 15.44 -9.87 8.77
N GLN A 278 15.34 -9.13 7.66
CA GLN A 278 15.25 -7.66 7.72
C GLN A 278 14.00 -7.15 8.44
N LEU A 279 12.87 -7.85 8.31
CA LEU A 279 11.67 -7.52 9.07
C LEU A 279 11.86 -7.80 10.56
N ILE A 280 12.60 -8.86 10.92
CA ILE A 280 12.94 -9.15 12.31
C ILE A 280 13.89 -8.10 12.89
N ASP A 281 14.87 -7.65 12.12
CA ASP A 281 15.76 -6.58 12.56
C ASP A 281 14.97 -5.30 12.86
N LEU A 282 13.95 -5.00 12.05
CA LEU A 282 13.05 -3.88 12.31
C LEU A 282 12.08 -4.14 13.49
N GLU A 283 11.56 -5.35 13.69
CA GLU A 283 10.82 -5.73 14.90
C GLU A 283 11.70 -5.51 16.16
N ASN A 284 12.96 -5.96 16.09
CA ASN A 284 13.94 -5.89 17.17
C ASN A 284 14.34 -4.45 17.50
N ALA A 285 14.65 -3.65 16.47
CA ALA A 285 15.02 -2.25 16.63
C ALA A 285 13.83 -1.41 17.15
N SER A 286 12.62 -1.65 16.60
CA SER A 286 11.46 -0.82 16.92
C SER A 286 10.74 -1.25 18.19
N GLY A 287 10.83 -2.52 18.60
CA GLY A 287 10.03 -3.09 19.68
C GLY A 287 8.53 -3.11 19.35
N PHE A 288 8.14 -3.10 18.08
CA PHE A 288 6.75 -3.22 17.65
C PHE A 288 6.56 -4.54 16.91
N SER A 289 5.60 -5.35 17.35
CA SER A 289 5.14 -6.54 16.64
C SER A 289 4.56 -6.21 15.27
N PHE A 290 4.80 -7.09 14.30
CA PHE A 290 4.43 -6.92 12.91
C PHE A 290 2.91 -6.85 12.66
N GLN A 291 2.12 -7.73 13.28
CA GLN A 291 0.67 -7.84 13.08
C GLN A 291 -0.10 -7.85 14.41
N GLY A 292 -0.51 -6.67 14.89
CA GLY A 292 -1.19 -6.58 16.18
C GLY A 292 -0.25 -7.05 17.29
N SER A 293 -0.60 -8.13 18.00
CA SER A 293 0.27 -8.78 19.00
C SER A 293 1.18 -9.89 18.41
N THR A 294 1.04 -10.20 17.11
CA THR A 294 1.81 -11.27 16.45
C THR A 294 3.17 -10.74 16.01
N TRP A 295 4.22 -11.41 16.47
CA TRP A 295 5.60 -11.14 16.09
C TRP A 295 6.04 -12.12 15.00
N LEU A 296 6.61 -11.63 13.90
CA LEU A 296 7.13 -12.49 12.83
C LEU A 296 8.26 -13.39 13.34
N ALA A 297 9.12 -12.87 14.22
CA ALA A 297 10.21 -13.63 14.83
C ALA A 297 9.74 -14.87 15.62
N SER A 298 8.46 -14.91 16.04
CA SER A 298 7.92 -16.07 16.76
C SER A 298 7.39 -17.17 15.83
N LEU A 299 7.31 -16.94 14.52
CA LEU A 299 6.75 -17.91 13.57
C LEU A 299 7.76 -18.94 13.07
N ALA A 300 9.05 -18.58 13.02
CA ALA A 300 10.16 -19.44 12.60
C ALA A 300 11.47 -19.05 13.32
N PRO A 301 11.55 -19.20 14.66
CA PRO A 301 12.74 -18.86 15.43
C PRO A 301 14.01 -19.63 15.00
N GLU A 302 13.84 -20.80 14.40
CA GLU A 302 14.91 -21.63 13.83
C GLU A 302 15.63 -20.99 12.65
N LEU A 303 15.02 -20.00 11.99
CA LEU A 303 15.63 -19.27 10.87
C LEU A 303 16.45 -18.04 11.31
N LEU A 304 16.43 -17.73 12.60
CA LEU A 304 17.05 -16.55 13.20
C LEU A 304 18.47 -16.85 13.71
N SER A 305 19.36 -15.86 13.61
CA SER A 305 20.65 -15.92 14.30
C SER A 305 20.46 -15.83 15.82
N ALA A 306 21.48 -16.25 16.59
CA ALA A 306 21.47 -16.09 18.04
C ALA A 306 21.26 -14.63 18.47
N GLU A 307 21.86 -13.68 17.75
CA GLU A 307 21.68 -12.24 17.96
C GLU A 307 20.23 -11.84 17.73
N GLN A 308 19.61 -12.28 16.63
CA GLN A 308 18.20 -11.96 16.32
C GLN A 308 17.23 -12.55 17.35
N GLN A 309 17.50 -13.76 17.85
CA GLN A 309 16.70 -14.38 18.91
C GLN A 309 16.82 -13.61 20.23
N MET A 310 18.02 -13.16 20.58
CA MET A 310 18.24 -12.30 21.74
C MET A 310 17.55 -10.94 21.58
N GLY A 311 17.72 -10.32 20.41
CA GLY A 311 17.05 -9.07 20.04
C GLY A 311 15.53 -9.16 20.15
N HIS A 312 14.94 -10.30 19.74
CA HIS A 312 13.50 -10.54 19.84
C HIS A 312 13.00 -10.60 21.29
N ARG A 313 13.74 -11.28 22.18
CA ARG A 313 13.42 -11.28 23.62
C ARG A 313 13.45 -9.86 24.19
N GLN A 314 14.49 -9.09 23.85
CA GLN A 314 14.61 -7.70 24.27
C GLN A 314 13.49 -6.81 23.69
N ALA A 315 13.08 -7.07 22.45
CA ALA A 315 12.03 -6.31 21.77
C ALA A 315 10.67 -6.52 22.44
N LYS A 316 10.35 -7.75 22.86
CA LYS A 316 9.13 -8.06 23.62
C LYS A 316 9.11 -7.34 24.97
N TYR A 317 10.22 -7.38 25.71
CA TYR A 317 10.36 -6.62 26.96
C TYR A 317 10.17 -5.12 26.71
N ARG A 318 10.87 -4.55 25.73
CA ARG A 318 10.75 -3.14 25.35
C ARG A 318 9.33 -2.77 24.96
N ALA A 319 8.61 -3.65 24.26
CA ALA A 319 7.23 -3.40 23.85
C ALA A 319 6.29 -3.28 25.04
N GLN A 320 6.45 -4.15 26.05
CA GLN A 320 5.66 -4.15 27.28
C GLN A 320 5.90 -2.85 28.06
N GLU A 321 7.17 -2.55 28.36
CA GLU A 321 7.57 -1.37 29.11
C GLU A 321 7.14 -0.07 28.42
N ARG A 322 7.41 0.07 27.12
CA ARG A 322 6.96 1.23 26.34
C ARG A 322 5.44 1.40 26.40
N THR A 323 4.69 0.30 26.30
CA THR A 323 3.22 0.37 26.34
C THR A 323 2.74 0.86 27.70
N ALA A 324 3.27 0.31 28.79
CA ALA A 324 2.95 0.76 30.15
C ALA A 324 3.28 2.24 30.37
N LEU A 325 4.47 2.69 29.93
CA LEU A 325 4.89 4.08 30.03
C LEU A 325 3.96 5.02 29.24
N GLN A 326 3.66 4.70 27.98
CA GLN A 326 2.82 5.55 27.14
C GLN A 326 1.34 5.57 27.57
N GLN A 327 0.86 4.55 28.30
CA GLN A 327 -0.48 4.55 28.89
C GLN A 327 -0.63 5.58 30.02
N ARG A 328 0.46 5.97 30.69
CA ARG A 328 0.46 7.02 31.72
C ARG A 328 0.22 8.41 31.14
N LEU A 329 0.43 8.60 29.83
CA LEU A 329 0.27 9.90 29.18
C LEU A 329 -1.21 10.30 29.07
N PRO A 330 -1.61 11.47 29.60
CA PRO A 330 -2.97 11.96 29.48
C PRO A 330 -3.40 12.13 28.02
N LYS A 331 -4.70 11.94 27.73
CA LYS A 331 -5.21 12.12 26.36
C LYS A 331 -5.13 13.57 25.88
N ARG A 332 -5.26 14.55 26.78
CA ARG A 332 -5.26 16.00 26.46
C ARG A 332 -3.95 16.51 25.87
N ILE A 333 -2.82 15.91 26.25
CA ILE A 333 -1.50 16.32 25.72
C ILE A 333 -1.19 15.75 24.33
N ARG A 334 -2.08 14.90 23.77
CA ARG A 334 -1.85 14.27 22.47
C ARG A 334 -2.01 15.26 21.34
N PHE A 335 -1.14 15.13 20.36
CA PHE A 335 -1.14 16.02 19.21
C PHE A 335 -2.25 15.67 18.22
N THR A 336 -2.81 16.69 17.58
CA THR A 336 -3.74 16.54 16.46
C THR A 336 -3.07 17.06 15.19
N LYS A 337 -3.03 16.23 14.14
CA LYS A 337 -2.36 16.54 12.86
C LYS A 337 -0.90 17.05 13.04
N GLY A 338 -0.19 16.51 14.02
CA GLY A 338 1.21 16.83 14.31
C GLY A 338 1.43 18.08 15.17
N TRP A 339 0.38 18.68 15.73
CA TRP A 339 0.48 19.86 16.57
C TRP A 339 -0.13 19.67 17.96
N PRO A 340 0.43 20.29 19.01
CA PRO A 340 -0.28 20.45 20.27
C PRO A 340 -1.58 21.23 20.06
N THR A 341 -2.59 20.91 20.87
CA THR A 341 -3.89 21.59 20.87
C THR A 341 -3.90 22.76 21.84
N GLU A 342 -3.18 22.64 22.96
CA GLU A 342 -3.08 23.62 24.03
C GLU A 342 -1.70 23.57 24.68
N MET A 343 -1.42 24.53 25.56
CA MET A 343 -0.22 24.51 26.40
C MET A 343 -0.29 23.34 27.39
N ILE A 344 0.84 22.69 27.62
CA ILE A 344 0.95 21.61 28.59
C ILE A 344 1.12 22.17 30.01
N GLY A 345 0.29 21.67 30.94
CA GLY A 345 0.42 21.98 32.37
C GLY A 345 1.69 21.38 32.98
N LEU A 346 2.14 21.92 34.12
CA LEU A 346 3.40 21.51 34.74
C LEU A 346 3.43 20.03 35.13
N ASP A 347 2.34 19.51 35.72
CA ASP A 347 2.29 18.11 36.14
C ASP A 347 2.30 17.14 34.95
N ASP A 348 1.60 17.49 33.87
CA ASP A 348 1.64 16.70 32.64
C ASP A 348 3.02 16.74 31.98
N ALA A 349 3.70 17.89 32.05
CA ALA A 349 5.06 18.03 31.55
C ALA A 349 6.04 17.18 32.36
N LYS A 350 5.88 17.09 33.69
CA LYS A 350 6.65 16.17 34.55
C LYS A 350 6.40 14.70 34.18
N VAL A 351 5.14 14.31 33.98
CA VAL A 351 4.80 12.93 33.56
C VAL A 351 5.42 12.62 32.19
N LEU A 352 5.31 13.54 31.23
CA LEU A 352 5.89 13.36 29.90
C LEU A 352 7.43 13.32 29.94
N ALA A 353 8.07 14.13 30.79
CA ALA A 353 9.52 14.10 31.01
C ALA A 353 9.99 12.72 31.48
N MET A 354 9.36 12.19 32.54
CA MET A 354 9.66 10.86 33.07
C MET A 354 9.46 9.76 32.00
N VAL A 355 8.34 9.80 31.27
CA VAL A 355 8.08 8.82 30.20
C VAL A 355 9.16 8.89 29.11
N ARG A 356 9.61 10.10 28.74
CA ARG A 356 10.65 10.29 27.72
C ARG A 356 12.01 9.81 28.18
N GLN A 357 12.38 10.06 29.44
CA GLN A 357 13.63 9.56 30.03
C GLN A 357 13.66 8.03 30.05
N HIS A 358 12.59 7.38 30.51
CA HIS A 358 12.52 5.92 30.54
C HIS A 358 12.51 5.31 29.14
N ILE A 359 11.79 5.91 28.19
CA ILE A 359 11.85 5.46 26.78
C ILE A 359 13.27 5.63 26.21
N ALA A 360 13.96 6.73 26.50
CA ALA A 360 15.35 6.91 26.06
C ALA A 360 16.27 5.82 26.60
N GLN A 361 16.14 5.47 27.88
CA GLN A 361 16.88 4.36 28.50
C GLN A 361 16.55 3.01 27.84
N LEU A 362 15.27 2.69 27.62
CA LEU A 362 14.81 1.44 26.99
C LEU A 362 15.36 1.22 25.56
N TYR A 363 15.64 2.31 24.85
CA TYR A 363 16.17 2.29 23.48
C TYR A 363 17.66 2.66 23.40
N GLY A 364 18.32 2.95 24.53
CA GLY A 364 19.75 3.31 24.56
C GLY A 364 20.05 4.67 23.91
N TRP A 365 19.17 5.65 24.01
CA TRP A 365 19.39 7.00 23.46
C TRP A 365 20.05 7.91 24.50
N ALA A 366 21.37 8.11 24.38
CA ALA A 366 22.15 8.92 25.31
C ALA A 366 21.74 10.41 25.33
N ASP A 367 21.53 11.02 24.16
CA ASP A 367 21.30 12.46 24.02
C ASP A 367 19.83 12.80 23.71
N MET A 368 18.91 12.35 24.55
CA MET A 368 17.49 12.62 24.36
C MET A 368 17.13 14.07 24.76
N PRO A 369 16.65 14.92 23.83
CA PRO A 369 16.25 16.28 24.18
C PRO A 369 14.85 16.33 24.80
N TYR A 370 14.52 17.46 25.43
CA TYR A 370 13.22 17.73 26.07
C TYR A 370 12.86 16.68 27.13
N THR A 371 13.77 16.44 28.07
CA THR A 371 13.65 15.47 29.16
C THR A 371 13.35 16.09 30.52
N THR A 372 13.06 17.39 30.57
CA THR A 372 12.59 18.09 31.77
C THR A 372 11.25 18.78 31.52
N ALA A 373 10.49 19.07 32.57
CA ALA A 373 9.19 19.72 32.44
C ALA A 373 9.31 21.11 31.77
N GLU A 374 10.35 21.88 32.11
CA GLU A 374 10.61 23.22 31.59
C GLU A 374 11.00 23.18 30.11
N SER A 375 11.86 22.25 29.71
CA SER A 375 12.24 22.09 28.30
C SER A 375 11.06 21.64 27.43
N ILE A 376 10.18 20.78 27.96
CA ILE A 376 8.93 20.36 27.33
C ILE A 376 7.96 21.54 27.17
N GLN A 377 7.72 22.32 28.23
CA GLN A 377 6.82 23.48 28.16
C GLN A 377 7.32 24.52 27.17
N ARG A 378 8.63 24.82 27.16
CA ARG A 378 9.25 25.71 26.16
C ARG A 378 9.01 25.21 24.73
N ARG A 379 9.16 23.91 24.50
CA ARG A 379 8.93 23.30 23.18
C ARG A 379 7.45 23.33 22.77
N TYR A 380 6.52 23.11 23.69
CA TYR A 380 5.08 23.26 23.41
C TYR A 380 4.74 24.70 23.00
N ALA A 381 5.26 25.70 23.72
CA ALA A 381 5.07 27.11 23.38
C ALA A 381 5.63 27.45 21.98
N GLU A 382 6.81 26.92 21.64
CA GLU A 382 7.40 27.06 20.32
C GLU A 382 6.52 26.47 19.22
N LEU A 383 6.03 25.23 19.41
CA LEU A 383 5.17 24.55 18.44
C LEU A 383 3.83 25.28 18.25
N LEU A 384 3.22 25.81 19.32
CA LEU A 384 1.97 26.59 19.21
C LEU A 384 2.19 27.90 18.45
N ARG A 385 3.31 28.59 18.68
CA ARG A 385 3.70 29.78 17.92
C ARG A 385 3.95 29.45 16.44
N GLN A 386 4.64 28.35 16.14
CA GLN A 386 4.82 27.91 14.76
C GLN A 386 3.49 27.58 14.08
N LYS A 387 2.56 26.95 14.81
CA LYS A 387 1.20 26.65 14.32
C LYS A 387 0.42 27.92 13.99
N SER A 388 0.47 28.94 14.85
CA SER A 388 -0.23 30.22 14.61
C SER A 388 0.34 30.96 13.41
N LEU A 389 1.68 31.03 13.29
CA LEU A 389 2.37 31.63 12.13
C LEU A 389 2.06 30.89 10.82
N ARG A 390 1.91 29.57 10.87
CA ARG A 390 1.53 28.79 9.69
C ARG A 390 0.08 29.04 9.30
N LYS A 391 -0.82 29.26 10.26
CA LYS A 391 -2.22 29.62 10.01
C LYS A 391 -2.33 31.02 9.40
N SER A 392 -1.53 31.99 9.86
CA SER A 392 -1.53 33.34 9.29
C SER A 392 -0.95 33.42 7.88
N LYS A 393 0.07 32.60 7.55
CA LYS A 393 0.66 32.52 6.20
C LYS A 393 -0.18 31.74 5.18
N ASN A 394 -1.13 30.91 5.63
CA ASN A 394 -1.98 30.08 4.78
C ASN A 394 -3.43 30.06 5.31
N PRO A 395 -4.19 31.17 5.18
CA PRO A 395 -5.54 31.26 5.74
C PRO A 395 -6.55 30.27 5.13
N VAL A 396 -6.25 29.68 3.96
CA VAL A 396 -7.17 28.82 3.18
C VAL A 396 -7.06 27.31 3.54
N ALA A 397 -6.22 26.91 4.50
CA ALA A 397 -6.05 25.49 4.87
C ALA A 397 -6.84 25.06 6.12
N VAL A 398 -8.02 25.65 6.35
CA VAL A 398 -8.94 25.24 7.41
C VAL A 398 -10.25 24.76 6.76
N GLU A 399 -10.64 23.52 7.08
CA GLU A 399 -11.85 22.80 6.65
C GLU A 399 -11.88 22.14 5.26
N VAL A 400 -11.09 21.07 5.10
CA VAL A 400 -11.64 19.83 4.52
C VAL A 400 -11.20 18.67 5.41
N GLY A 401 -12.05 18.30 6.38
CA GLY A 401 -11.97 16.99 7.02
C GLY A 401 -12.40 15.92 6.02
N PRO A 402 -11.89 14.67 6.11
CA PRO A 402 -12.48 13.59 5.32
C PRO A 402 -13.95 13.50 5.71
N ALA A 403 -14.84 13.54 4.72
CA ALA A 403 -16.28 13.38 4.91
C ALA A 403 -16.52 12.18 5.84
N ARG A 404 -17.01 12.47 7.05
CA ARG A 404 -17.57 11.43 7.92
C ARG A 404 -18.68 10.77 7.10
N ARG A 405 -18.52 9.49 6.76
CA ARG A 405 -19.64 8.64 6.36
C ARG A 405 -20.74 8.83 7.41
N SER A 406 -21.86 9.43 7.01
CA SER A 406 -23.05 9.52 7.83
C SER A 406 -23.44 8.11 8.25
N ARG A 407 -23.37 7.83 9.55
CA ARG A 407 -24.08 6.70 10.14
C ARG A 407 -25.56 7.09 10.08
N ASN A 408 -26.32 6.47 9.20
CA ASN A 408 -27.78 6.60 9.21
C ASN A 408 -28.29 6.22 10.60
N ARG A 409 -28.89 7.21 11.27
CA ARG A 409 -29.72 7.04 12.46
C ARG A 409 -30.89 6.15 12.07
N ARG A 410 -30.98 4.97 12.68
CA ARG A 410 -32.23 4.21 12.76
C ARG A 410 -33.25 5.08 13.50
N GLN A 411 -34.25 5.58 12.79
CA GLN A 411 -35.51 5.97 13.42
C GLN A 411 -36.19 4.68 13.89
N LYS A 412 -36.23 4.48 15.21
CA LYS A 412 -37.25 3.65 15.85
C LYS A 412 -38.58 4.39 15.64
N ARG A 413 -39.50 3.79 14.89
CA ARG A 413 -40.92 4.07 15.05
C ARG A 413 -41.43 3.17 16.17
N HIS A 414 -42.26 3.75 17.03
CA HIS A 414 -42.98 3.09 18.10
C HIS A 414 -43.75 1.87 17.60
N GLY A 415 -43.42 0.72 18.17
CA GLY A 415 -44.33 -0.19 18.86
C GLY A 415 -43.72 -0.43 20.22
#